data_AF-A0A956N8I5-F1
#
_entry.id   AF-A0A956N8I5-F1
#
_cell.length_a   1.000
_cell.length_b   1.000
_cell.length_c   1.000
_cell.angle_alpha   90.00
_cell.angle_beta   90.00
_cell.angle_gamma   90.00
#
_symmetry.space_group_name_H-M   'P 1'
#
loop_
_entity.id
_entity.type
_entity.pdbx_description
1 polymer ?
#
loop_
_entity_poly.entity_id
_entity_poly.type
_entity_poly.pdbx_seq_one_letter_code
_entity_poly.pdbx_strand_id
1 'polypeptide(L)'
;MSPNRRRVLLAGSLVLLAATSALIPPVHAADPVLESSPDSAAATSIDEPGREERASQSVADSSSPAPLPQSHPAPIDPAASPDPSPSASPSVTTQPILAAAVHGTWPRLGVILAALLVTWFGTNWLVPLIAGAPRRDPAIAESTDPVAVEREAERARLVKRQGMILGKCENVLTVIFVVSGQPVGLALIFTAKTLARQQEIREDAGYYLGGTLVNFTISLVVASVARVLIAGL
;
A
#
# COMPACT_ATOMS: atom_id res chain seq x y z
N MET A 1 -19.81 -14.00 -20.08
CA MET A 1 -18.64 -13.07 -20.03
C MET A 1 -18.49 -12.41 -21.39
N SER A 2 -18.68 -11.08 -21.50
CA SER A 2 -18.79 -10.40 -22.80
C SER A 2 -17.44 -10.36 -23.56
N PRO A 3 -17.45 -10.36 -24.91
CA PRO A 3 -16.22 -10.37 -25.72
C PRO A 3 -15.29 -9.18 -25.42
N ASN A 4 -15.83 -8.03 -25.01
CA ASN A 4 -15.04 -6.88 -24.59
C ASN A 4 -14.25 -7.13 -23.30
N ARG A 5 -14.76 -7.95 -22.37
CA ARG A 5 -14.02 -8.30 -21.14
C ARG A 5 -12.81 -9.18 -21.40
N ARG A 6 -12.84 -10.05 -22.43
CA ARG A 6 -11.70 -10.91 -22.78
C ARG A 6 -10.54 -10.11 -23.37
N ARG A 7 -10.82 -9.09 -24.19
CA ARG A 7 -9.79 -8.24 -24.80
C ARG A 7 -9.04 -7.39 -23.76
N VAL A 8 -9.76 -6.89 -22.74
CA VAL A 8 -9.15 -6.10 -21.65
C VAL A 8 -8.29 -6.97 -20.73
N LEU A 9 -8.74 -8.19 -20.40
CA LEU A 9 -7.95 -9.15 -19.61
C LEU A 9 -6.66 -9.58 -20.31
N LEU A 10 -6.73 -9.78 -21.63
CA LEU A 10 -5.55 -10.08 -22.45
C LEU A 10 -4.58 -8.90 -22.55
N ALA A 11 -5.09 -7.68 -22.72
CA ALA A 11 -4.25 -6.47 -22.75
C ALA A 11 -3.56 -6.23 -21.38
N GLY A 12 -4.28 -6.42 -20.27
CA GLY A 12 -3.72 -6.30 -18.93
C GLY A 12 -2.66 -7.35 -18.62
N SER A 13 -2.89 -8.62 -19.01
CA SER A 13 -1.87 -9.68 -18.86
C SER A 13 -0.63 -9.42 -19.69
N LEU A 14 -0.77 -8.87 -20.91
CA LEU A 14 0.38 -8.57 -21.78
C LEU A 14 1.28 -7.47 -21.19
N VAL A 15 0.68 -6.45 -20.58
CA VAL A 15 1.42 -5.37 -19.90
C VAL A 15 2.10 -5.89 -18.62
N LEU A 16 1.45 -6.77 -17.87
CA LEU A 16 2.01 -7.39 -16.67
C LEU A 16 3.19 -8.34 -17.01
N LEU A 17 3.08 -9.08 -18.12
CA LEU A 17 4.13 -9.97 -18.62
C LEU A 17 5.34 -9.17 -19.16
N ALA A 18 5.09 -8.05 -19.84
CA ALA A 18 6.16 -7.18 -20.32
C ALA A 18 6.91 -6.49 -19.17
N ALA A 19 6.19 -6.07 -18.12
CA ALA A 19 6.80 -5.43 -16.95
C ALA A 19 7.63 -6.39 -16.09
N THR A 20 7.23 -7.67 -15.99
CA THR A 20 7.98 -8.69 -15.24
C THR A 20 9.26 -9.10 -15.95
N SER A 21 9.28 -9.12 -17.29
CA SER A 21 10.50 -9.45 -18.05
C SER A 21 11.60 -8.39 -17.97
N ALA A 22 11.27 -7.14 -17.60
CA ALA A 22 12.24 -6.03 -17.48
C ALA A 22 12.83 -5.88 -16.07
N LEU A 23 12.25 -6.54 -15.06
CA LEU A 23 12.69 -6.46 -13.66
C LEU A 23 13.58 -7.63 -13.21
N ILE A 24 13.81 -8.63 -14.06
CA ILE A 24 14.74 -9.73 -13.78
C ILE A 24 16.11 -9.26 -14.27
N PRO A 25 17.03 -8.80 -13.40
CA PRO A 25 18.41 -8.60 -13.81
C PRO A 25 18.95 -9.93 -14.35
N PRO A 26 19.84 -9.93 -15.35
CA PRO A 26 20.49 -11.15 -15.79
C PRO A 26 21.15 -11.79 -14.56
N VAL A 27 20.61 -12.92 -14.13
CA VAL A 27 21.25 -13.76 -13.11
C VAL A 27 22.55 -14.20 -13.74
N HIS A 28 23.65 -13.56 -13.32
CA HIS A 28 24.97 -14.13 -13.56
C HIS A 28 24.94 -15.52 -12.97
N ALA A 29 25.10 -16.52 -13.83
CA ALA A 29 25.21 -17.91 -13.46
C ALA A 29 26.34 -18.03 -12.43
N ALA A 30 25.98 -18.04 -11.15
CA ALA A 30 26.86 -18.49 -10.10
C ALA A 30 26.97 -20.00 -10.26
N ASP A 31 28.21 -20.49 -10.29
CA ASP A 31 28.50 -21.90 -10.45
C ASP A 31 27.72 -22.75 -9.43
N PRO A 32 27.17 -23.91 -9.86
CA PRO A 32 26.38 -24.77 -8.99
C PRO A 32 27.26 -25.32 -7.87
N VAL A 33 27.05 -24.80 -6.65
CA VAL A 33 27.53 -25.44 -5.44
C VAL A 33 26.73 -26.73 -5.26
N LEU A 34 27.40 -27.85 -5.51
CA LEU A 34 26.97 -29.20 -5.15
C LEU A 34 26.82 -29.29 -3.64
N GLU A 35 25.65 -28.93 -3.10
CA GLU A 35 25.27 -29.30 -1.74
C GLU A 35 24.46 -30.59 -1.78
N SER A 36 25.10 -31.63 -1.25
CA SER A 36 24.57 -32.97 -1.07
C SER A 36 23.34 -32.99 -0.17
N SER A 37 22.33 -33.71 -0.65
CA SER A 37 21.15 -34.21 0.05
C SER A 37 21.46 -34.72 1.47
N PRO A 38 20.49 -34.59 2.38
CA PRO A 38 19.96 -35.84 2.92
C PRO A 38 18.44 -35.87 2.98
N ASP A 39 17.92 -37.01 2.52
CA ASP A 39 16.79 -37.75 3.07
C ASP A 39 16.23 -37.22 4.39
N SER A 40 14.93 -36.86 4.40
CA SER A 40 14.08 -37.28 5.51
C SER A 40 12.60 -37.12 5.13
N ALA A 41 11.98 -38.27 4.93
CA ALA A 41 10.55 -38.46 4.85
C ALA A 41 9.90 -38.21 6.22
N ALA A 42 8.76 -37.51 6.26
CA ALA A 42 7.71 -37.77 7.23
C ALA A 42 6.39 -37.17 6.73
N ALA A 43 5.53 -38.07 6.24
CA ALA A 43 4.11 -37.84 6.07
C ALA A 43 3.46 -37.75 7.46
N THR A 44 2.64 -36.71 7.69
CA THR A 44 1.67 -36.73 8.79
C THR A 44 0.35 -36.13 8.30
N SER A 45 -0.58 -37.04 8.00
CA SER A 45 -2.01 -36.79 7.91
C SER A 45 -2.59 -36.55 9.31
N ILE A 46 -3.24 -35.42 9.53
CA ILE A 46 -4.10 -35.14 10.69
C ILE A 46 -5.27 -34.34 10.08
N ASP A 47 -6.33 -34.99 9.60
CA ASP A 47 -7.51 -35.50 10.35
C ASP A 47 -8.16 -34.41 11.22
N GLU A 48 -9.19 -33.76 10.67
CA GLU A 48 -10.19 -33.02 11.43
C GLU A 48 -11.04 -33.99 12.24
N PRO A 49 -11.44 -33.59 13.45
CA PRO A 49 -12.87 -33.62 13.70
C PRO A 49 -13.36 -32.36 14.41
N GLY A 50 -14.56 -31.95 14.02
CA GLY A 50 -15.28 -30.84 14.61
C GLY A 50 -15.50 -30.97 16.12
N ARG A 51 -15.68 -29.82 16.77
CA ARG A 51 -16.20 -29.76 18.14
C ARG A 51 -16.95 -28.46 18.40
N GLU A 52 -18.26 -28.62 18.49
CA GLU A 52 -19.20 -28.11 19.51
C GLU A 52 -18.99 -26.70 20.11
N GLU A 53 -20.04 -25.89 19.94
CA GLU A 53 -20.78 -25.21 21.02
C GLU A 53 -20.14 -25.16 22.42
N ARG A 54 -19.79 -23.95 22.85
CA ARG A 54 -19.91 -23.44 24.23
C ARG A 54 -20.01 -21.92 24.14
N ALA A 55 -21.19 -21.34 24.36
CA ALA A 55 -21.77 -21.03 25.67
C ALA A 55 -20.82 -20.19 26.56
N SER A 56 -21.13 -18.90 26.63
CA SER A 56 -21.18 -18.07 27.85
C SER A 56 -20.14 -18.29 28.96
N GLN A 57 -19.18 -17.37 29.07
CA GLN A 57 -18.43 -16.96 30.27
C GLN A 57 -17.88 -15.56 29.91
N SER A 58 -18.28 -14.41 30.47
CA SER A 58 -18.61 -14.02 31.86
C SER A 58 -17.65 -14.61 32.87
N VAL A 59 -16.46 -14.01 33.00
CA VAL A 59 -15.78 -13.71 34.27
C VAL A 59 -14.83 -12.54 34.02
N ALA A 60 -15.03 -11.48 34.79
CA ALA A 60 -14.07 -10.43 35.01
C ALA A 60 -12.86 -11.01 35.74
N ASP A 61 -11.64 -10.72 35.28
CA ASP A 61 -10.52 -10.66 36.21
C ASP A 61 -9.56 -9.55 35.84
N SER A 62 -9.60 -8.55 36.70
CA SER A 62 -8.74 -7.38 36.77
C SER A 62 -7.47 -7.79 37.51
N SER A 63 -6.49 -8.34 36.79
CA SER A 63 -5.12 -8.45 37.30
C SER A 63 -4.29 -7.31 36.72
N SER A 64 -4.26 -6.21 37.47
CA SER A 64 -3.37 -5.07 37.29
C SER A 64 -1.90 -5.51 37.36
N PRO A 65 -1.09 -5.37 36.29
CA PRO A 65 0.33 -5.65 36.36
C PRO A 65 1.04 -4.52 37.14
N ALA A 66 1.89 -4.94 38.08
CA ALA A 66 2.66 -4.09 38.97
C ALA A 66 3.50 -3.04 38.21
N PRO A 67 3.62 -1.80 38.75
CA PRO A 67 4.46 -0.77 38.14
C PRO A 67 5.94 -1.16 38.22
N LEU A 68 6.59 -1.16 37.06
CA LEU A 68 8.04 -1.34 36.95
C LEU A 68 8.79 -0.23 37.70
N PRO A 69 9.95 -0.53 38.32
CA PRO A 69 10.75 0.43 39.05
C PRO A 69 11.28 1.53 38.10
N GLN A 70 10.99 2.78 38.45
CA GLN A 70 11.55 3.95 37.78
C GLN A 70 13.05 4.04 38.05
N SER A 71 13.87 3.75 37.04
CA SER A 71 15.31 4.02 37.09
C SER A 71 15.53 5.52 36.94
N HIS A 72 15.96 6.15 38.04
CA HIS A 72 16.46 7.52 38.06
C HIS A 72 17.58 7.72 37.01
N PRO A 73 17.49 8.72 36.12
CA PRO A 73 18.64 9.14 35.33
C PRO A 73 19.69 9.79 36.23
N ALA A 74 20.95 9.39 36.04
CA ALA A 74 22.10 9.95 36.72
C ALA A 74 22.29 11.45 36.41
N PRO A 75 22.91 12.23 37.31
CA PRO A 75 23.18 13.64 37.11
C PRO A 75 24.11 13.86 35.90
N ILE A 76 23.71 14.74 34.99
CA ILE A 76 24.55 15.24 33.91
C ILE A 76 25.39 16.38 34.49
N ASP A 77 26.71 16.22 34.50
CA ASP A 77 27.67 17.25 34.90
C ASP A 77 27.58 18.48 33.98
N PRO A 78 27.43 19.71 34.54
CA PRO A 78 27.45 20.94 33.78
C PRO A 78 28.84 21.60 33.88
N ALA A 79 29.78 21.28 33.01
CA ALA A 79 31.02 22.07 32.90
C ALA A 79 31.82 21.79 31.62
N ALA A 80 31.62 22.63 30.59
CA ALA A 80 32.70 23.12 29.72
C ALA A 80 32.14 24.18 28.75
N SER A 81 32.28 25.44 29.14
CA SER A 81 32.14 26.60 28.25
C SER A 81 33.48 26.84 27.51
N PRO A 82 33.58 27.79 26.57
CA PRO A 82 33.75 27.51 25.15
C PRO A 82 35.12 27.97 24.63
N ASP A 83 35.58 27.38 23.53
CA ASP A 83 36.73 27.88 22.78
C ASP A 83 36.25 28.53 21.48
N PRO A 84 36.15 29.88 21.40
CA PRO A 84 35.83 30.56 20.15
C PRO A 84 37.11 30.74 19.33
N SER A 85 37.47 29.72 18.56
CA SER A 85 38.47 29.91 17.49
C SER A 85 37.82 30.61 16.30
N PRO A 86 38.29 31.80 15.90
CA PRO A 86 37.80 32.52 14.73
C PRO A 86 38.60 32.04 13.50
N SER A 87 37.97 31.34 12.56
CA SER A 87 38.61 31.24 11.25
C SER A 87 37.70 30.86 10.10
N ALA A 88 37.88 31.63 9.03
CA ALA A 88 37.40 31.47 7.67
C ALA A 88 35.87 31.64 7.48
N SER A 89 35.49 32.90 7.26
CA SER A 89 34.29 33.22 6.47
C SER A 89 34.34 32.46 5.15
N PRO A 90 33.45 31.48 4.89
CA PRO A 90 33.39 30.87 3.58
C PRO A 90 32.95 31.96 2.60
N SER A 91 33.82 32.27 1.63
CA SER A 91 33.46 33.12 0.51
C SER A 91 32.26 32.46 -0.18
N VAL A 92 31.07 33.02 0.05
CA VAL A 92 29.82 32.63 -0.59
C VAL A 92 29.99 32.91 -2.07
N THR A 93 30.52 31.91 -2.76
CA THR A 93 30.58 31.91 -4.21
C THR A 93 29.16 31.64 -4.65
N THR A 94 28.44 32.72 -4.94
CA THR A 94 27.12 32.72 -5.56
C THR A 94 27.26 32.22 -6.99
N GLN A 95 27.62 30.94 -7.16
CA GLN A 95 27.61 30.30 -8.46
C GLN A 95 26.17 30.25 -8.98
N PRO A 96 25.95 30.36 -10.30
CA PRO A 96 24.64 30.28 -10.92
C PRO A 96 24.13 28.83 -10.95
N ILE A 97 23.89 28.25 -9.77
CA ILE A 97 23.40 26.86 -9.59
C ILE A 97 21.95 26.70 -10.09
N LEU A 98 21.21 27.81 -10.18
CA LEU A 98 19.81 27.78 -10.61
C LEU A 98 19.61 27.45 -12.10
N ALA A 99 20.55 27.78 -12.99
CA ALA A 99 20.33 27.59 -14.43
C ALA A 99 20.61 26.15 -14.89
N ALA A 100 21.63 25.49 -14.34
CA ALA A 100 22.00 24.12 -14.73
C ALA A 100 21.04 23.05 -14.14
N ALA A 101 20.45 23.31 -12.96
CA ALA A 101 19.53 22.37 -12.31
C ALA A 101 18.16 22.25 -12.99
N VAL A 102 17.76 23.27 -13.76
CA VAL A 102 16.42 23.33 -14.38
C VAL A 102 16.33 22.44 -15.62
N HIS A 103 17.38 22.33 -16.44
CA HIS A 103 17.28 21.59 -17.71
C HIS A 103 17.25 20.06 -17.55
N GLY A 104 17.86 19.50 -16.49
CA GLY A 104 17.86 18.05 -16.23
C GLY A 104 16.63 17.52 -15.48
N THR A 105 15.80 18.39 -14.90
CA THR A 105 14.70 17.99 -14.01
C THR A 105 13.35 17.87 -14.72
N TRP A 106 13.13 18.61 -15.81
CA TRP A 106 11.90 18.55 -16.60
C TRP A 106 11.53 17.15 -17.14
N PRO A 107 12.47 16.35 -17.68
CA PRO A 107 12.14 15.01 -18.16
C PRO A 107 11.64 14.11 -17.02
N ARG A 108 12.27 14.19 -15.85
CA ARG A 108 11.91 13.41 -14.66
C ARG A 108 10.54 13.80 -14.13
N LEU A 109 10.25 15.09 -14.06
CA LEU A 109 8.92 15.60 -13.70
C LEU A 109 7.85 15.15 -14.71
N GLY A 110 8.18 15.14 -16.01
CA GLY A 110 7.31 14.63 -17.06
C GLY A 110 6.93 13.16 -16.85
N VAL A 111 7.91 12.30 -16.52
CA VAL A 111 7.66 10.88 -16.22
C VAL A 111 6.81 10.71 -14.95
N ILE A 112 7.07 11.48 -13.89
CA ILE A 112 6.27 11.44 -12.66
C ILE A 112 4.82 11.83 -12.94
N LEU A 113 4.60 12.92 -13.69
CA LEU A 113 3.26 13.36 -14.09
C LEU A 113 2.55 12.32 -14.97
N ALA A 114 3.26 11.72 -15.92
CA ALA A 114 2.70 10.66 -16.76
C ALA A 114 2.31 9.44 -15.92
N ALA A 115 3.14 9.02 -14.96
CA ALA A 115 2.84 7.92 -14.05
C ALA A 115 1.60 8.21 -13.19
N LEU A 116 1.48 9.43 -12.66
CA LEU A 116 0.30 9.87 -11.91
C LEU A 116 -0.97 9.82 -12.77
N LEU A 117 -0.91 10.30 -14.02
CA LEU A 117 -2.03 10.25 -14.94
C LEU A 117 -2.43 8.81 -15.28
N VAL A 118 -1.47 7.95 -15.63
CA VAL A 118 -1.72 6.53 -15.91
C VAL A 118 -2.37 5.85 -14.71
N THR A 119 -1.88 6.11 -13.51
CA THR A 119 -2.45 5.55 -12.27
C THR A 119 -3.86 6.08 -12.03
N TRP A 120 -4.10 7.39 -12.24
CA TRP A 120 -5.41 8.02 -12.07
C TRP A 120 -6.46 7.46 -13.04
N PHE A 121 -6.14 7.39 -14.34
CA PHE A 121 -7.03 6.88 -15.38
C PHE A 121 -7.22 5.37 -15.27
N GLY A 122 -6.13 4.62 -15.04
CA GLY A 122 -6.15 3.17 -14.87
C GLY A 122 -7.09 2.76 -13.74
N THR A 123 -7.01 3.44 -12.59
CA THR A 123 -7.86 3.14 -11.44
C THR A 123 -9.33 3.46 -11.70
N ASN A 124 -9.62 4.61 -12.30
CA ASN A 124 -10.99 5.00 -12.63
C ASN A 124 -11.66 4.02 -13.61
N TRP A 125 -10.89 3.41 -14.49
CA TRP A 125 -11.37 2.43 -15.45
C TRP A 125 -11.44 1.00 -14.88
N LEU A 126 -10.50 0.64 -14.00
CA LEU A 126 -10.39 -0.71 -13.46
C LEU A 126 -11.43 -1.01 -12.37
N VAL A 127 -11.73 -0.03 -11.52
CA VAL A 127 -12.72 -0.19 -10.43
C VAL A 127 -14.08 -0.69 -10.96
N PRO A 128 -14.71 -0.07 -11.99
CA PRO A 128 -15.97 -0.60 -12.52
C PRO A 128 -15.83 -1.94 -13.25
N LEU A 129 -14.62 -2.32 -13.68
CA LEU A 129 -14.37 -3.57 -14.39
C LEU A 129 -14.31 -4.77 -13.43
N ILE A 130 -13.60 -4.63 -12.32
CA ILE A 130 -13.34 -5.71 -11.35
C ILE A 130 -14.44 -5.78 -10.29
N ALA A 131 -14.86 -4.63 -9.76
CA ALA A 131 -15.75 -4.57 -8.61
C ALA A 131 -17.19 -5.01 -8.93
N GLY A 132 -17.55 -5.16 -10.21
CA GLY A 132 -18.93 -5.47 -10.58
C GLY A 132 -19.90 -4.36 -10.14
N ALA A 133 -21.18 -4.53 -10.43
CA ALA A 133 -22.19 -3.62 -9.91
C ALA A 133 -22.27 -3.80 -8.37
N PRO A 134 -22.41 -2.73 -7.58
CA PRO A 134 -22.61 -2.84 -6.13
C PRO A 134 -23.74 -3.83 -5.85
N ARG A 135 -23.47 -4.87 -5.06
CA ARG A 135 -24.50 -5.81 -4.60
C ARG A 135 -25.49 -4.97 -3.78
N ARG A 136 -26.71 -4.78 -4.29
CA ARG A 136 -27.77 -4.14 -3.52
C ARG A 136 -28.10 -5.06 -2.37
N ASP A 137 -28.03 -4.56 -1.14
CA ASP A 137 -28.53 -5.30 0.01
C ASP A 137 -30.02 -5.57 -0.17
N PRO A 138 -30.47 -6.85 -0.16
CA PRO A 138 -31.87 -7.18 -0.30
C PRO A 138 -32.71 -6.63 0.86
N ALA A 139 -32.11 -6.42 2.04
CA ALA A 139 -32.78 -5.83 3.19
C ALA A 139 -33.25 -4.38 2.96
N ILE A 140 -32.51 -3.60 2.17
CA ILE A 140 -32.90 -2.22 1.79
C ILE A 140 -34.03 -2.25 0.75
N ALA A 141 -34.15 -3.32 -0.02
CA ALA A 141 -35.21 -3.47 -1.02
C ALA A 141 -36.57 -3.81 -0.39
N GLU A 142 -36.60 -4.25 0.88
CA GLU A 142 -37.80 -4.71 1.57
C GLU A 142 -38.35 -3.69 2.60
N SER A 143 -37.62 -2.62 2.92
CA SER A 143 -38.11 -1.63 3.90
C SER A 143 -39.17 -0.70 3.28
N THR A 144 -40.33 -0.62 3.94
CA THR A 144 -41.48 0.19 3.49
C THR A 144 -41.42 1.64 4.00
N ASP A 145 -40.50 1.96 4.92
CA ASP A 145 -40.34 3.31 5.47
C ASP A 145 -39.48 4.19 4.54
N PRO A 146 -40.07 5.20 3.87
CA PRO A 146 -39.33 6.04 2.94
C PRO A 146 -38.20 6.85 3.61
N VAL A 147 -38.33 7.18 4.90
CA VAL A 147 -37.33 7.97 5.63
C VAL A 147 -36.11 7.10 5.96
N ALA A 148 -36.31 5.83 6.29
CA ALA A 148 -35.23 4.88 6.56
C ALA A 148 -34.40 4.63 5.28
N VAL A 149 -35.08 4.39 4.15
CA VAL A 149 -34.44 4.18 2.84
C VAL A 149 -33.57 5.38 2.43
N GLU A 150 -34.05 6.61 2.64
CA GLU A 150 -33.29 7.81 2.28
C GLU A 150 -32.02 7.98 3.13
N ARG A 151 -32.11 7.75 4.44
CA ARG A 151 -30.94 7.83 5.35
C ARG A 151 -29.89 6.77 5.03
N GLU A 152 -30.30 5.56 4.69
CA GLU A 152 -29.39 4.50 4.28
C GLU A 152 -28.72 4.81 2.94
N ALA A 153 -29.49 5.30 1.96
CA ALA A 153 -28.95 5.73 0.68
C ALA A 153 -27.94 6.89 0.84
N GLU A 154 -28.19 7.83 1.75
CA GLU A 154 -27.24 8.90 2.08
C GLU A 154 -25.96 8.35 2.71
N ARG A 155 -26.06 7.47 3.72
CA ARG A 155 -24.90 6.79 4.32
C ARG A 155 -24.08 6.03 3.27
N ALA A 156 -24.72 5.27 2.40
CA ALA A 156 -24.04 4.52 1.33
C ALA A 156 -23.29 5.44 0.36
N ARG A 157 -23.84 6.62 0.05
CA ARG A 157 -23.16 7.64 -0.77
C ARG A 157 -21.94 8.22 -0.07
N LEU A 158 -22.02 8.48 1.24
CA LEU A 158 -20.91 9.00 2.04
C LEU A 158 -19.76 7.98 2.10
N VAL A 159 -20.07 6.71 2.42
CA VAL A 159 -19.08 5.61 2.44
C VAL A 159 -18.41 5.47 1.08
N LYS A 160 -19.19 5.48 -0.02
CA LYS A 160 -18.64 5.42 -1.38
C LYS A 160 -17.72 6.59 -1.72
N ARG A 161 -18.08 7.82 -1.32
CA ARG A 161 -17.23 9.01 -1.53
C ARG A 161 -15.94 8.92 -0.73
N GLN A 162 -16.02 8.52 0.53
CA GLN A 162 -14.87 8.37 1.41
C GLN A 162 -13.89 7.31 0.88
N GLY A 163 -14.41 6.15 0.45
CA GLY A 163 -13.61 5.10 -0.18
C GLY A 163 -12.93 5.55 -1.48
N MET A 164 -13.59 6.39 -2.29
CA MET A 164 -13.02 6.95 -3.51
C MET A 164 -11.90 7.96 -3.22
N ILE A 165 -12.09 8.85 -2.24
CA ILE A 165 -11.06 9.82 -1.83
C ILE A 165 -9.83 9.08 -1.30
N LEU A 166 -10.05 8.07 -0.44
CA LEU A 166 -8.96 7.27 0.13
C LEU A 166 -8.17 6.52 -0.96
N GLY A 167 -8.84 5.95 -1.96
CA GLY A 167 -8.18 5.30 -3.09
C GLY A 167 -7.34 6.25 -3.93
N LYS A 168 -7.79 7.49 -4.14
CA LYS A 168 -7.01 8.51 -4.86
C LYS A 168 -5.77 8.95 -4.08
N CYS A 169 -5.92 9.18 -2.78
CA CYS A 169 -4.79 9.53 -1.91
C CYS A 169 -3.73 8.43 -1.88
N GLU A 170 -4.15 7.16 -1.78
CA GLU A 170 -3.24 6.01 -1.84
C GLU A 170 -2.41 5.99 -3.12
N ASN A 171 -3.04 6.17 -4.29
CA ASN A 171 -2.35 6.13 -5.57
C ASN A 171 -1.29 7.23 -5.68
N VAL A 172 -1.62 8.46 -5.28
CA VAL A 172 -0.69 9.59 -5.30
C VAL A 172 0.49 9.31 -4.37
N LEU A 173 0.23 8.89 -3.15
CA LEU A 173 1.28 8.62 -2.17
C LEU A 173 2.15 7.41 -2.54
N THR A 174 1.57 6.40 -3.18
CA THR A 174 2.29 5.23 -3.69
C THR A 174 3.35 5.65 -4.71
N VAL A 175 2.95 6.48 -5.69
CA VAL A 175 3.88 7.01 -6.68
C VAL A 175 5.00 7.82 -6.02
N ILE A 176 4.65 8.70 -5.09
CA ILE A 176 5.63 9.53 -4.36
C ILE A 176 6.63 8.64 -3.60
N PHE A 177 6.17 7.71 -2.78
CA PHE A 177 7.08 6.88 -1.97
C PHE A 177 7.92 5.91 -2.79
N VAL A 178 7.38 5.37 -3.88
CA VAL A 178 8.17 4.54 -4.80
C VAL A 178 9.24 5.37 -5.49
N VAL A 179 8.93 6.57 -5.98
CA VAL A 179 9.93 7.44 -6.62
C VAL A 179 10.97 7.92 -5.60
N SER A 180 10.56 8.27 -4.39
CA SER A 180 11.45 8.69 -3.29
C SER A 180 12.24 7.53 -2.66
N GLY A 181 11.92 6.27 -2.98
CA GLY A 181 12.62 5.10 -2.42
C GLY A 181 12.33 4.86 -0.94
N GLN A 182 11.12 5.16 -0.50
CA GLN A 182 10.68 5.01 0.89
C GLN A 182 9.70 3.82 1.03
N PRO A 183 10.19 2.57 1.08
CA PRO A 183 9.32 1.40 1.20
C PRO A 183 8.52 1.36 2.51
N VAL A 184 9.06 1.99 3.57
CA VAL A 184 8.36 2.12 4.87
C VAL A 184 7.06 2.93 4.72
N GLY A 185 7.08 3.98 3.88
CA GLY A 185 5.89 4.79 3.62
C GLY A 185 4.77 3.99 2.94
N LEU A 186 5.13 3.05 2.07
CA LEU A 186 4.17 2.14 1.43
C LEU A 186 3.51 1.20 2.44
N ALA A 187 4.30 0.63 3.36
CA ALA A 187 3.78 -0.21 4.43
C ALA A 187 2.81 0.56 5.34
N LEU A 188 3.10 1.82 5.66
CA LEU A 188 2.24 2.68 6.48
C LEU A 188 0.91 2.99 5.79
N ILE A 189 0.91 3.33 4.50
CA ILE A 189 -0.34 3.59 3.76
C ILE A 189 -1.18 2.32 3.66
N PHE A 190 -0.55 1.19 3.33
CA PHE A 190 -1.24 -0.08 3.23
C PHE A 190 -1.91 -0.43 4.57
N THR A 191 -1.17 -0.29 5.68
CA THR A 191 -1.68 -0.51 7.03
C THR A 191 -2.83 0.45 7.36
N ALA A 192 -2.65 1.76 7.14
CA ALA A 192 -3.68 2.77 7.39
C ALA A 192 -4.96 2.49 6.59
N LYS A 193 -4.84 2.03 5.34
CA LYS A 193 -5.97 1.67 4.49
C LYS A 193 -6.70 0.43 5.01
N THR A 194 -5.98 -0.61 5.41
CA THR A 194 -6.59 -1.80 6.01
C THR A 194 -7.30 -1.47 7.31
N LEU A 195 -6.75 -0.55 8.12
CA LEU A 195 -7.36 -0.11 9.36
C LEU A 195 -8.65 0.70 9.11
N ALA A 196 -8.61 1.64 8.15
CA ALA A 196 -9.78 2.44 7.78
C ALA A 196 -10.93 1.60 7.20
N ARG A 197 -10.65 0.40 6.67
CA ARG A 197 -11.64 -0.52 6.10
C ARG A 197 -11.96 -1.73 7.00
N GLN A 198 -11.45 -1.78 8.23
CA GLN A 198 -11.66 -2.93 9.11
C GLN A 198 -13.14 -3.32 9.27
N GLN A 199 -14.04 -2.34 9.30
CA GLN A 199 -15.48 -2.61 9.42
C GLN A 199 -16.05 -3.26 8.15
N GLU A 200 -15.74 -2.73 6.97
CA GLU A 200 -16.18 -3.25 5.67
C GLU A 200 -15.62 -4.66 5.40
N ILE A 201 -14.39 -4.93 5.85
CA ILE A 201 -13.74 -6.24 5.72
C ILE A 201 -14.45 -7.31 6.55
N ARG A 202 -15.06 -6.96 7.69
CA ARG A 202 -15.84 -7.92 8.49
C ARG A 202 -17.12 -8.38 7.78
N GLU A 203 -17.68 -7.54 6.91
CA GLU A 203 -18.91 -7.82 6.17
C GLU A 203 -18.63 -8.61 4.87
N ASP A 204 -17.60 -8.23 4.09
CA ASP A 204 -17.21 -8.93 2.87
C ASP A 204 -15.69 -8.84 2.61
N ALA A 205 -14.92 -9.62 3.37
CA ALA A 205 -13.45 -9.58 3.33
C ALA A 205 -12.90 -9.79 1.91
N GLY A 206 -13.45 -10.74 1.15
CA GLY A 206 -12.95 -11.11 -0.17
C GLY A 206 -13.06 -9.96 -1.17
N TYR A 207 -14.21 -9.29 -1.19
CA TYR A 207 -14.46 -8.17 -2.08
C TYR A 207 -13.62 -6.94 -1.72
N TYR A 208 -13.62 -6.55 -0.45
CA TYR A 208 -12.95 -5.32 -0.02
C TYR A 208 -11.43 -5.46 0.00
N LEU A 209 -10.91 -6.57 0.54
CA LEU A 209 -9.47 -6.80 0.64
C LEU A 209 -8.87 -7.10 -0.74
N GLY A 210 -9.56 -7.90 -1.56
CA GLY A 210 -9.14 -8.20 -2.93
C GLY A 210 -9.09 -6.94 -3.79
N GLY A 211 -10.14 -6.10 -3.72
CA GLY A 211 -10.19 -4.84 -4.46
C GLY A 211 -9.06 -3.88 -4.07
N THR A 212 -8.74 -3.78 -2.77
CA THR A 212 -7.62 -2.94 -2.32
C THR A 212 -6.27 -3.48 -2.73
N LEU A 213 -6.04 -4.79 -2.61
CA LEU A 213 -4.76 -5.40 -2.98
C LEU A 213 -4.50 -5.23 -4.48
N VAL A 214 -5.49 -5.52 -5.33
CA VAL A 214 -5.32 -5.37 -6.78
C VAL A 214 -5.06 -3.92 -7.17
N ASN A 215 -5.80 -2.96 -6.58
CA ASN A 215 -5.56 -1.54 -6.84
C ASN A 215 -4.15 -1.11 -6.42
N PHE A 216 -3.75 -1.49 -5.21
CA PHE A 216 -2.43 -1.18 -4.67
C PHE A 216 -1.30 -1.79 -5.52
N THR A 217 -1.42 -3.06 -5.90
CA THR A 217 -0.42 -3.76 -6.72
C THR A 217 -0.25 -3.11 -8.08
N ILE A 218 -1.33 -2.71 -8.75
CA ILE A 218 -1.24 -2.05 -10.06
C ILE A 218 -0.57 -0.68 -9.93
N SER A 219 -0.98 0.12 -8.94
CA SER A 219 -0.35 1.42 -8.64
C SER A 219 1.15 1.26 -8.32
N LEU A 220 1.50 0.22 -7.57
CA LEU A 220 2.89 -0.12 -7.25
C LEU A 220 3.69 -0.47 -8.52
N VAL A 221 3.15 -1.34 -9.40
CA VAL A 221 3.81 -1.70 -10.66
C VAL A 221 4.03 -0.48 -11.55
N VAL A 222 3.01 0.36 -11.72
CA VAL A 222 3.11 1.60 -12.53
C VAL A 222 4.18 2.54 -11.95
N ALA A 223 4.18 2.73 -10.63
CA ALA A 223 5.17 3.56 -9.96
C ALA A 223 6.60 2.99 -10.06
N SER A 224 6.76 1.66 -9.96
CA SER A 224 8.05 0.99 -10.12
C SER A 224 8.59 1.15 -11.54
N VAL A 225 7.75 0.99 -12.56
CA VAL A 225 8.13 1.27 -13.95
C VAL A 225 8.56 2.73 -14.12
N ALA A 226 7.82 3.68 -13.54
CA ALA A 226 8.19 5.09 -13.57
C ALA A 226 9.55 5.36 -12.92
N ARG A 227 9.84 4.73 -11.78
CA ARG A 227 11.15 4.82 -11.11
C ARG A 227 12.29 4.32 -12.01
N VAL A 228 12.10 3.18 -12.69
CA VAL A 228 13.10 2.62 -13.61
C VAL A 228 13.34 3.57 -14.79
N LEU A 229 12.28 4.14 -15.37
CA LEU A 229 12.39 5.12 -16.45
C LEU A 229 13.13 6.39 -16.01
N ILE A 230 12.88 6.88 -14.80
CA ILE A 230 13.59 8.04 -14.23
C ILE A 230 15.07 7.72 -14.00
N ALA A 231 15.39 6.50 -13.55
CA ALA A 231 16.78 6.08 -13.32
C ALA A 231 17.59 5.95 -14.62
N GLY A 232 16.92 5.73 -15.76
CA GLY A 232 17.54 5.70 -17.09
C GLY A 232 17.69 7.07 -17.77
N LEU A 233 17.18 8.15 -17.16
CA LEU A 233 17.21 9.55 -17.66
C LEU A 233 18.23 10.42 -16.90
#